data_AF-A0A7S4T385-F1
#
_entry.id   AF-A0A7S4T385-F1
#
_cell.length_a   1.000
_cell.length_b   1.000
_cell.length_c   1.000
_cell.angle_alpha   90.00
_cell.angle_beta   90.00
_cell.angle_gamma   90.00
#
_symmetry.space_group_name_H-M   'P 1'
#
loop_
_entity.id
_entity.type
_entity.pdbx_description
1 polymer ?
#
loop_
_entity_poly.entity_id
_entity_poly.type
_entity_poly.pdbx_seq_one_letter_code
_entity_poly.pdbx_strand_id
1 'polypeptide(L)'
;AEQADDDIAYPILVDDTQFVAKELGLTRQTDVVILDPANMEVVFRGALNNRFEEGSRARRASEHYVADALNSILAGSAIEAPQVASKGDVLDFSLRESTVESLSYAEDIAPILEERCVSCHMEGGIAPFAMTNHQMVRGWSPMIREVLYTKRMPPGQIEPDYVDDFYDVAHITTEETQKLIAWIDAGAQNESDSD
;
A
#
# COMPACT_ATOMS: atom_id res chain seq x y z
N ALA A 1 5.56 -11.84 7.49
CA ALA A 1 5.36 -13.30 7.55
C ALA A 1 4.71 -13.87 6.28
N GLU A 2 5.47 -14.63 5.49
CA GLU A 2 4.98 -15.41 4.34
C GLU A 2 4.25 -16.66 4.88
N GLN A 3 2.95 -16.82 4.61
CA GLN A 3 2.25 -18.07 4.94
C GLN A 3 2.61 -19.12 3.88
N ALA A 4 3.29 -20.20 4.29
CA ALA A 4 3.50 -21.36 3.44
C ALA A 4 2.26 -22.26 3.53
N ASP A 5 1.47 -22.28 2.46
CA ASP A 5 0.64 -23.43 2.12
C ASP A 5 1.48 -24.28 1.16
N ASP A 6 1.82 -25.52 1.56
CA ASP A 6 2.68 -26.42 0.77
C ASP A 6 2.13 -26.69 -0.64
N ASP A 7 0.84 -26.42 -0.87
CA ASP A 7 0.18 -26.56 -2.17
C ASP A 7 0.27 -25.30 -3.07
N ILE A 8 0.80 -24.17 -2.58
CA ILE A 8 0.88 -22.90 -3.31
C ILE A 8 2.34 -22.60 -3.68
N ALA A 9 2.66 -22.72 -4.97
CA ALA A 9 4.02 -22.51 -5.51
C ALA A 9 4.44 -21.02 -5.61
N TYR A 10 3.61 -20.08 -5.15
CA TYR A 10 3.82 -18.64 -5.28
C TYR A 10 3.93 -17.99 -3.90
N PRO A 11 4.73 -16.90 -3.76
CA PRO A 11 4.81 -16.14 -2.53
C PRO A 11 3.43 -15.66 -2.07
N ILE A 12 3.12 -15.87 -0.80
CA ILE A 12 1.92 -15.32 -0.15
C ILE A 12 2.36 -14.16 0.73
N LEU A 13 2.04 -12.94 0.28
CA LEU A 13 2.46 -11.71 0.94
C LEU A 13 1.32 -11.11 1.76
N VAL A 14 1.67 -10.41 2.84
CA VAL A 14 0.73 -9.69 3.70
C VAL A 14 0.83 -8.20 3.42
N ASP A 15 -0.31 -7.56 3.16
CA ASP A 15 -0.44 -6.12 2.94
C ASP A 15 -1.10 -5.46 4.18
N ASP A 16 -0.37 -5.37 5.28
CA ASP A 16 -0.87 -4.85 6.57
C ASP A 16 -1.36 -3.40 6.46
N THR A 17 -0.71 -2.61 5.60
CA THR A 17 -1.05 -1.19 5.41
C THR A 17 -2.22 -0.99 4.45
N GLN A 18 -2.59 -2.04 3.69
CA GLN A 18 -3.55 -2.03 2.59
C GLN A 18 -3.16 -1.11 1.42
N PHE A 19 -1.89 -0.70 1.36
CA PHE A 19 -1.40 0.22 0.33
C PHE A 19 -1.37 -0.42 -1.03
N VAL A 20 -0.84 -1.64 -1.10
CA VAL A 20 -0.65 -2.34 -2.37
C VAL A 20 -2.01 -2.64 -2.98
N ALA A 21 -2.94 -3.15 -2.18
CA ALA A 21 -4.31 -3.44 -2.63
C ALA A 21 -5.00 -2.19 -3.17
N LYS A 22 -4.88 -1.05 -2.47
CA LYS A 22 -5.48 0.22 -2.89
C LYS A 22 -4.86 0.78 -4.17
N GLU A 23 -3.53 0.82 -4.26
CA GLU A 23 -2.82 1.35 -5.44
C GLU A 23 -3.06 0.47 -6.69
N LEU A 24 -3.14 -0.85 -6.52
CA LEU A 24 -3.53 -1.77 -7.59
C LEU A 24 -5.02 -1.71 -7.93
N GLY A 25 -5.80 -0.96 -7.16
CA GLY A 25 -7.25 -0.77 -7.31
C GLY A 25 -8.05 -2.05 -7.11
N LEU A 26 -7.60 -2.95 -6.24
CA LEU A 26 -8.37 -4.11 -5.81
C LEU A 26 -9.61 -3.64 -5.05
N THR A 27 -10.74 -4.27 -5.32
CA THR A 27 -12.03 -3.89 -4.73
C THR A 27 -12.68 -5.05 -3.99
N ARG A 28 -12.31 -6.29 -4.32
CA ARG A 28 -12.88 -7.51 -3.73
C ARG A 28 -11.80 -8.53 -3.46
N GLN A 29 -12.08 -9.40 -2.50
CA GLN A 29 -11.32 -10.63 -2.34
C GLN A 29 -11.38 -11.45 -3.64
N THR A 30 -10.27 -12.12 -3.96
CA THR A 30 -10.06 -12.89 -5.20
C THR A 30 -9.96 -12.08 -6.49
N ASP A 31 -9.93 -10.73 -6.40
CA ASP A 31 -9.51 -9.90 -7.54
C ASP A 31 -8.13 -10.33 -8.03
N VAL A 32 -8.01 -10.50 -9.35
CA VAL A 32 -6.73 -10.74 -10.01
C VAL A 32 -6.35 -9.48 -10.77
N VAL A 33 -5.09 -9.08 -10.63
CA VAL A 33 -4.49 -7.97 -11.38
C VAL A 33 -3.31 -8.50 -12.18
N ILE A 34 -3.19 -8.07 -13.44
CA ILE A 34 -2.00 -8.30 -14.26
C ILE A 34 -1.34 -6.95 -14.48
N LEU A 35 -0.04 -6.89 -14.17
CA LEU A 35 0.81 -5.73 -14.38
C LEU A 35 1.71 -5.96 -15.60
N ASP A 36 1.82 -4.95 -16.46
CA ASP A 36 2.90 -4.86 -17.44
C ASP A 36 4.13 -4.26 -16.75
N PRO A 37 5.20 -5.04 -16.50
CA PRO A 37 6.37 -4.55 -15.77
C PRO A 37 7.23 -3.59 -16.60
N ALA A 38 7.08 -3.55 -17.92
CA ALA A 38 7.86 -2.63 -18.76
C ALA A 38 7.33 -1.20 -18.66
N ASN A 39 6.00 -1.06 -18.59
CA ASN A 39 5.33 0.23 -18.53
C ASN A 39 4.79 0.58 -17.12
N MET A 40 4.86 -0.37 -16.18
CA MET A 40 4.32 -0.24 -14.82
C MET A 40 2.82 0.06 -14.82
N GLU A 41 2.06 -0.57 -15.72
CA GLU A 41 0.62 -0.36 -15.89
C GLU A 41 -0.20 -1.60 -15.51
N VAL A 42 -1.38 -1.37 -14.93
CA VAL A 42 -2.39 -2.41 -14.76
C VAL A 42 -3.08 -2.65 -16.10
N VAL A 43 -2.88 -3.84 -16.67
CA VAL A 43 -3.43 -4.21 -18.00
C VAL A 43 -4.65 -5.11 -17.92
N PHE A 44 -4.90 -5.72 -16.76
CA PHE A 44 -6.12 -6.49 -16.48
C PHE A 44 -6.46 -6.39 -14.99
N ARG A 45 -7.75 -6.23 -14.68
CA ARG A 45 -8.30 -6.38 -13.34
C ARG A 45 -9.64 -7.10 -13.40
N GLY A 46 -9.83 -8.11 -12.55
CA GLY A 46 -11.15 -8.71 -12.34
C GLY A 46 -11.08 -10.19 -11.98
N ALA A 47 -12.20 -10.88 -12.22
CA ALA A 47 -12.36 -12.28 -11.88
C ALA A 47 -11.35 -13.17 -12.60
N LEU A 48 -10.87 -14.19 -11.89
CA LEU A 48 -9.96 -15.21 -12.47
C LEU A 48 -10.58 -15.91 -13.70
N ASN A 49 -11.87 -16.22 -13.62
CA ASN A 49 -12.68 -16.91 -14.62
C ASN A 49 -14.16 -16.80 -14.25
N ASN A 50 -15.05 -17.30 -15.12
CA ASN A 50 -16.50 -17.23 -14.92
C ASN A 50 -17.02 -17.94 -13.64
N ARG A 51 -16.26 -18.87 -13.04
CA ARG A 51 -16.62 -19.46 -11.73
C ARG A 51 -16.37 -18.48 -10.56
N PHE A 52 -15.40 -17.59 -10.71
CA PHE A 52 -15.05 -16.57 -9.73
C PHE A 52 -15.62 -15.19 -10.07
N GLU A 53 -16.56 -15.10 -11.01
CA GLU A 53 -17.31 -13.87 -11.27
C GLU A 53 -18.36 -13.62 -10.18
N GLU A 54 -18.59 -12.35 -9.84
CA GLU A 54 -19.64 -11.94 -8.90
C GLU A 54 -21.02 -12.49 -9.34
N GLY A 55 -21.75 -13.09 -8.40
CA GLY A 55 -23.06 -13.68 -8.68
C GLY A 55 -23.02 -15.04 -9.40
N SER A 56 -21.84 -15.52 -9.81
CA SER A 56 -21.72 -16.81 -10.50
C SER A 56 -22.09 -18.00 -9.61
N ARG A 57 -22.85 -18.92 -10.21
CA ARG A 57 -23.22 -20.22 -9.63
C ARG A 57 -22.48 -21.39 -10.31
N ALA A 58 -21.55 -21.10 -11.21
CA ALA A 58 -20.82 -22.13 -11.93
C ALA A 58 -19.98 -22.99 -10.98
N ARG A 59 -20.01 -24.32 -11.17
CA ARG A 59 -19.20 -25.26 -10.37
C ARG A 59 -17.80 -25.48 -10.92
N ARG A 60 -17.62 -25.26 -12.22
CA ARG A 60 -16.35 -25.40 -12.95
C ARG A 60 -16.20 -24.20 -13.86
N ALA A 61 -14.95 -23.81 -14.11
CA ALA A 61 -14.65 -22.78 -15.10
C ALA A 61 -14.93 -23.32 -16.51
N SER A 62 -15.54 -22.50 -17.35
CA SER A 62 -15.68 -22.75 -18.79
C SER A 62 -15.13 -21.62 -19.66
N GLU A 63 -14.82 -20.48 -19.04
CA GLU A 63 -14.12 -19.33 -19.64
C GLU A 63 -12.95 -18.99 -18.71
N HIS A 64 -11.81 -18.53 -19.24
CA HIS A 64 -10.57 -18.43 -18.46
C HIS A 64 -9.91 -17.04 -18.59
N TYR A 65 -10.61 -16.00 -18.13
CA TYR A 65 -10.26 -14.59 -18.34
C TYR A 65 -8.79 -14.23 -18.13
N VAL A 66 -8.21 -14.59 -16.98
CA VAL A 66 -6.80 -14.29 -16.68
C VAL A 66 -5.85 -15.06 -17.58
N ALA A 67 -6.13 -16.34 -17.87
CA ALA A 67 -5.29 -17.13 -18.74
C ALA A 67 -5.34 -16.61 -20.19
N ASP A 68 -6.52 -16.21 -20.66
CA ASP A 68 -6.72 -15.62 -21.98
C ASP A 68 -6.00 -14.27 -22.08
N ALA A 69 -6.07 -13.43 -21.04
CA ALA A 69 -5.33 -12.17 -20.96
C ALA A 69 -3.80 -12.39 -20.99
N LEU A 70 -3.28 -13.33 -20.20
CA LEU A 70 -1.85 -13.67 -20.22
C LEU A 70 -1.40 -14.20 -21.58
N ASN A 71 -2.21 -15.04 -22.24
CA ASN A 71 -1.92 -15.53 -23.58
C ASN A 71 -1.90 -14.39 -24.63
N SER A 72 -2.81 -13.42 -24.53
CA SER A 72 -2.78 -12.21 -25.37
C SER A 72 -1.48 -11.42 -25.18
N ILE A 73 -1.05 -11.19 -23.93
CA ILE A 73 0.20 -10.49 -23.61
C ILE A 73 1.40 -11.23 -24.21
N LEU A 74 1.50 -12.55 -24.01
CA LEU A 74 2.58 -13.37 -24.55
C LEU A 74 2.60 -13.39 -26.09
N ALA A 75 1.43 -13.27 -26.72
CA ALA A 75 1.28 -13.16 -28.17
C ALA A 75 1.47 -11.73 -28.71
N GLY A 76 1.72 -10.73 -27.86
CA GLY A 76 1.81 -9.31 -28.25
C GLY A 76 0.51 -8.75 -28.83
N SER A 77 -0.63 -9.31 -28.43
CA SER A 77 -1.97 -8.95 -28.91
C SER A 77 -2.77 -8.19 -27.85
N ALA A 78 -3.81 -7.48 -28.27
CA ALA A 78 -4.70 -6.79 -27.34
C ALA A 78 -5.42 -7.78 -26.40
N ILE A 79 -5.68 -7.34 -25.17
CA ILE A 79 -6.45 -8.11 -24.18
C ILE A 79 -7.93 -7.88 -24.44
N GLU A 80 -8.61 -8.91 -24.94
CA GLU A 80 -10.07 -8.92 -25.17
C GLU A 80 -10.83 -9.67 -24.06
N ALA A 81 -10.11 -10.20 -23.07
CA ALA A 81 -10.69 -10.95 -21.96
C ALA A 81 -11.62 -10.03 -21.12
N PRO A 82 -12.83 -10.50 -20.73
CA PRO A 82 -13.72 -9.74 -19.86
C PRO A 82 -13.07 -9.38 -18.53
N GLN A 83 -13.22 -8.11 -18.13
CA GLN A 83 -12.80 -7.58 -16.84
C GLN A 83 -14.05 -7.37 -15.97
N VAL A 84 -14.49 -8.45 -15.34
CA VAL A 84 -15.72 -8.48 -14.52
C VAL A 84 -15.40 -8.55 -13.04
N ALA A 85 -16.34 -8.11 -12.20
CA ALA A 85 -16.17 -8.12 -10.75
C ALA A 85 -15.94 -9.55 -10.22
N SER A 86 -15.00 -9.69 -9.29
CA SER A 86 -14.67 -10.99 -8.69
C SER A 86 -15.64 -11.38 -7.59
N LYS A 87 -15.71 -12.67 -7.33
CA LYS A 87 -16.49 -13.27 -6.26
C LYS A 87 -15.73 -13.20 -4.95
N GLY A 88 -16.28 -12.49 -3.99
CA GLY A 88 -15.71 -12.39 -2.66
C GLY A 88 -16.27 -11.17 -1.94
N ASP A 89 -15.90 -11.05 -0.68
CA ASP A 89 -16.27 -9.88 0.11
C ASP A 89 -15.58 -8.63 -0.45
N VAL A 90 -16.24 -7.49 -0.32
CA VAL A 90 -15.69 -6.19 -0.69
C VAL A 90 -14.52 -5.89 0.27
N LEU A 91 -13.41 -5.40 -0.28
CA LEU A 91 -12.29 -4.94 0.54
C LEU A 91 -12.69 -3.65 1.25
N ASP A 92 -12.53 -3.65 2.57
CA ASP A 92 -12.82 -2.48 3.39
C ASP A 92 -11.55 -1.63 3.56
N PHE A 93 -11.60 -0.42 2.99
CA PHE A 93 -10.58 0.63 3.15
C PHE A 93 -11.08 1.80 4.03
N SER A 94 -12.30 1.70 4.58
CA SER A 94 -13.00 2.81 5.25
C SER A 94 -12.37 3.26 6.55
N LEU A 95 -11.72 2.36 7.30
CA LEU A 95 -10.96 2.69 8.52
C LEU A 95 -9.87 3.73 8.22
N ARG A 96 -9.25 3.63 7.04
CA ARG A 96 -8.25 4.58 6.59
C ARG A 96 -8.87 5.89 6.12
N GLU A 97 -9.96 5.82 5.35
CA GLU A 97 -10.63 7.00 4.79
C GLU A 97 -11.23 7.90 5.88
N SER A 98 -11.87 7.30 6.89
CA SER A 98 -12.38 8.01 8.06
C SER A 98 -11.28 8.62 8.94
N THR A 99 -10.12 7.97 9.02
CA THR A 99 -8.94 8.55 9.68
C THR A 99 -8.52 9.82 8.96
N VAL A 100 -8.40 9.83 7.62
CA VAL A 100 -7.93 11.00 6.83
C VAL A 100 -8.75 12.27 7.10
N GLU A 101 -10.08 12.17 7.16
CA GLU A 101 -10.97 13.33 7.30
C GLU A 101 -10.83 14.06 8.65
N SER A 102 -10.20 13.42 9.64
CA SER A 102 -10.05 13.96 11.00
C SER A 102 -8.61 14.21 11.42
N LEU A 103 -7.62 13.90 10.58
CA LEU A 103 -6.21 14.05 10.95
C LEU A 103 -5.81 15.52 11.08
N SER A 104 -5.27 15.86 12.25
CA SER A 104 -4.64 17.15 12.52
C SER A 104 -3.12 17.01 12.41
N TYR A 105 -2.46 17.98 11.76
CA TYR A 105 -1.00 17.99 11.71
C TYR A 105 -0.41 18.03 13.13
N ALA A 106 -0.87 18.95 13.96
CA ALA A 106 -0.30 19.18 15.29
C ALA A 106 -0.57 18.03 16.28
N GLU A 107 -1.73 17.38 16.19
CA GLU A 107 -2.15 16.36 17.17
C GLU A 107 -1.79 14.93 16.72
N ASP A 108 -1.82 14.63 15.42
CA ASP A 108 -1.66 13.26 14.92
C ASP A 108 -0.34 13.04 14.15
N ILE A 109 0.16 14.05 13.44
CA ILE A 109 1.29 13.89 12.51
C ILE A 109 2.62 14.32 13.12
N ALA A 110 2.66 15.51 13.71
CA ALA A 110 3.87 16.06 14.33
C ALA A 110 4.43 15.12 15.41
N PRO A 111 3.63 14.51 16.32
CA PRO A 111 4.16 13.57 17.29
C PRO A 111 4.84 12.34 16.65
N ILE A 112 4.29 11.83 15.54
CA ILE A 112 4.89 10.70 14.82
C ILE A 112 6.24 11.12 14.21
N LEU A 113 6.29 12.30 13.57
CA LEU A 113 7.53 12.81 12.98
C LEU A 113 8.60 13.05 14.05
N GLU A 114 8.24 13.62 15.19
CA GLU A 114 9.14 13.85 16.32
C GLU A 114 9.71 12.54 16.87
N GLU A 115 8.85 11.55 17.12
CA GLU A 115 9.25 10.27 17.72
C GLU A 115 10.05 9.40 16.73
N ARG A 116 9.66 9.37 15.45
CA ARG A 116 10.20 8.42 14.46
C ARG A 116 11.27 9.00 13.56
N CYS A 117 11.29 10.31 13.32
CA CYS A 117 12.09 10.90 12.24
C CYS A 117 13.07 11.98 12.72
N VAL A 118 12.66 12.86 13.64
CA VAL A 118 13.42 14.07 14.00
C VAL A 118 14.78 13.75 14.61
N SER A 119 14.94 12.65 15.34
CA SER A 119 16.23 12.24 15.92
C SER A 119 17.37 12.18 14.88
N CYS A 120 17.06 11.78 13.64
CA CYS A 120 18.00 11.76 12.52
C CYS A 120 17.85 12.98 11.61
N HIS A 121 16.62 13.50 11.47
CA HIS A 121 16.24 14.64 10.62
C HIS A 121 16.20 15.97 11.38
N MET A 122 17.03 16.15 12.40
CA MET A 122 17.23 17.45 13.05
C MET A 122 18.30 18.26 12.33
N GLU A 123 18.37 19.56 12.61
CA GLU A 123 19.44 20.41 12.10
C GLU A 123 20.81 19.91 12.57
N GLY A 124 21.74 19.71 11.63
CA GLY A 124 23.05 19.09 11.90
C GLY A 124 23.02 17.58 12.14
N GLY A 125 21.86 16.93 11.97
CA GLY A 125 21.69 15.47 12.04
C GLY A 125 22.30 14.73 10.85
N ILE A 126 22.12 13.41 10.84
CA ILE A 126 22.71 12.52 9.81
C ILE A 126 21.89 12.45 8.51
N ALA A 127 20.63 12.89 8.55
CA ALA A 127 19.73 12.81 7.41
C ALA A 127 19.97 13.96 6.39
N PRO A 128 19.55 13.81 5.12
CA PRO A 128 19.87 14.78 4.07
C PRO A 128 19.12 16.12 4.19
N PHE A 129 18.11 16.20 5.06
CA PHE A 129 17.38 17.43 5.35
C PHE A 129 16.86 17.44 6.79
N ALA A 130 16.64 18.65 7.31
CA ALA A 130 16.09 18.86 8.64
C ALA A 130 14.58 19.15 8.59
N MET A 131 13.81 18.49 9.46
CA MET A 131 12.37 18.68 9.66
C MET A 131 12.13 19.87 10.61
N THR A 132 12.55 21.07 10.20
CA THR A 132 12.58 22.25 11.08
C THR A 132 11.23 22.94 11.27
N ASN A 133 10.30 22.74 10.33
CA ASN A 133 8.97 23.35 10.30
C ASN A 133 8.06 22.58 9.33
N HIS A 134 6.75 22.85 9.38
CA HIS A 134 5.77 22.18 8.53
C HIS A 134 6.05 22.39 7.05
N GLN A 135 6.43 23.61 6.65
CA GLN A 135 6.70 23.94 5.24
C GLN A 135 7.80 23.05 4.65
N MET A 136 8.85 22.78 5.43
CA MET A 136 9.92 21.87 5.04
C MET A 136 9.40 20.44 4.93
N VAL A 137 8.70 19.93 5.94
CA VAL A 137 8.13 18.57 5.91
C VAL A 137 7.19 18.40 4.72
N ARG A 138 6.31 19.37 4.48
CA ARG A 138 5.39 19.41 3.34
C ARG A 138 6.12 19.41 2.01
N GLY A 139 7.23 20.14 1.87
CA GLY A 139 8.05 20.14 0.65
C GLY A 139 8.69 18.78 0.35
N TRP A 140 9.03 18.02 1.40
CA TRP A 140 9.60 16.67 1.29
C TRP A 140 8.55 15.56 1.33
N SER A 141 7.27 15.88 1.48
CA SER A 141 6.19 14.90 1.67
C SER A 141 6.13 13.83 0.57
N PRO A 142 6.36 14.11 -0.73
CA PRO A 142 6.35 13.05 -1.74
C PRO A 142 7.49 12.05 -1.56
N MET A 143 8.66 12.53 -1.09
CA MET A 143 9.79 11.66 -0.80
C MET A 143 9.55 10.86 0.49
N ILE A 144 8.99 11.49 1.53
CA ILE A 144 8.57 10.81 2.77
C ILE A 144 7.60 9.67 2.44
N ARG A 145 6.59 9.96 1.60
CA ARG A 145 5.64 8.96 1.11
C ARG A 145 6.35 7.76 0.49
N GLU A 146 7.21 8.03 -0.47
CA GLU A 146 7.94 7.01 -1.23
C GLU A 146 8.83 6.12 -0.35
N VAL A 147 9.57 6.69 0.61
CA VAL A 147 10.45 5.90 1.49
C VAL A 147 9.67 5.07 2.52
N LEU A 148 8.49 5.52 2.93
CA LEU A 148 7.59 4.75 3.78
C LEU A 148 6.95 3.60 3.00
N TYR A 149 6.49 3.85 1.76
CA TYR A 149 5.92 2.82 0.87
C TYR A 149 6.91 1.68 0.60
N THR A 150 8.16 2.05 0.34
CA THR A 150 9.23 1.09 0.03
C THR A 150 9.94 0.56 1.26
N LYS A 151 9.48 0.91 2.47
CA LYS A 151 10.07 0.54 3.77
C LYS A 151 11.57 0.86 3.87
N ARG A 152 12.04 1.87 3.13
CA ARG A 152 13.43 2.38 3.18
C ARG A 152 13.67 3.23 4.41
N MET A 153 12.62 3.88 4.92
CA MET A 153 12.66 4.66 6.15
C MET A 153 11.52 4.24 7.09
N PRO A 154 11.75 4.32 8.41
CA PRO A 154 13.05 4.50 9.04
C PRO A 154 14.04 3.36 8.69
N PRO A 155 15.36 3.58 8.71
CA PRO A 155 16.32 2.55 8.30
C PRO A 155 16.21 1.29 9.18
N GLY A 156 16.43 0.12 8.57
CA GLY A 156 16.48 -1.14 9.31
C GLY A 156 15.12 -1.61 9.83
N GLN A 157 14.02 -1.35 9.09
CA GLN A 157 12.70 -1.87 9.46
C GLN A 157 12.73 -3.38 9.71
N ILE A 158 12.20 -3.77 10.85
CA ILE A 158 12.01 -5.16 11.25
C ILE A 158 10.52 -5.48 11.11
N GLU A 159 10.18 -6.71 10.73
CA GLU A 159 8.79 -7.14 10.70
C GLU A 159 8.15 -6.93 12.10
N PRO A 160 6.90 -6.41 12.19
CA PRO A 160 6.27 -6.07 13.46
C PRO A 160 6.28 -7.21 14.48
N ASP A 161 6.12 -8.46 14.03
CA ASP A 161 6.10 -9.66 14.88
C ASP A 161 7.43 -9.94 15.60
N TYR A 162 8.53 -9.33 15.16
CA TYR A 162 9.88 -9.55 15.68
C TYR A 162 10.51 -8.29 16.27
N VAL A 163 9.81 -7.15 16.28
CA VAL A 163 10.39 -5.88 16.72
C VAL A 163 10.92 -5.95 18.16
N ASP A 164 10.22 -6.69 19.01
CA ASP A 164 10.55 -6.86 20.43
C ASP A 164 11.79 -7.74 20.68
N ASP A 165 12.27 -8.45 19.66
CA ASP A 165 13.48 -9.27 19.75
C ASP A 165 14.78 -8.44 19.61
N PHE A 166 14.65 -7.15 19.27
CA PHE A 166 15.78 -6.27 18.98
C PHE A 166 15.74 -5.00 19.84
N TYR A 167 16.92 -4.44 20.10
CA TYR A 167 17.08 -3.18 20.81
C TYR A 167 17.30 -2.03 19.84
N ASP A 168 16.86 -0.82 20.23
CA ASP A 168 17.08 0.43 19.49
C ASP A 168 16.59 0.39 18.03
N VAL A 169 15.50 -0.34 17.77
CA VAL A 169 14.88 -0.40 16.44
C VAL A 169 14.12 0.90 16.19
N ALA A 170 14.42 1.56 15.07
CA ALA A 170 13.62 2.67 14.58
C ALA A 170 12.30 2.16 13.96
N HIS A 171 11.46 1.53 14.78
CA HIS A 171 10.20 0.96 14.32
C HIS A 171 9.17 2.06 14.08
N ILE A 172 8.46 1.98 12.95
CA ILE A 172 7.22 2.72 12.69
C ILE A 172 6.10 1.70 12.53
N THR A 173 4.98 1.94 13.21
CA THR A 173 3.84 1.03 13.19
C THR A 173 3.06 1.15 11.87
N THR A 174 2.25 0.13 11.58
CA THR A 174 1.31 0.16 10.46
C THR A 174 0.38 1.37 10.56
N GLU A 175 -0.20 1.63 11.74
CA GLU A 175 -1.12 2.76 11.94
C GLU A 175 -0.44 4.12 11.72
N GLU A 176 0.75 4.33 12.29
CA GLU A 176 1.52 5.57 12.08
C GLU A 176 1.84 5.79 10.60
N THR A 177 2.26 4.72 9.90
CA THR A 177 2.52 4.78 8.45
C THR A 177 1.23 5.11 7.69
N GLN A 178 0.10 4.52 8.06
CA GLN A 178 -1.19 4.82 7.44
C GLN A 178 -1.57 6.29 7.64
N LYS A 179 -1.42 6.86 8.85
CA LYS A 179 -1.68 8.28 9.13
C LYS A 179 -0.80 9.21 8.31
N LEU A 180 0.52 8.98 8.30
CA LEU A 180 1.46 9.79 7.52
C LEU A 180 1.10 9.81 6.04
N ILE A 181 0.90 8.64 5.43
CA ILE A 181 0.56 8.57 4.00
C ILE A 181 -0.79 9.19 3.70
N ALA A 182 -1.80 8.96 4.54
CA ALA A 182 -3.12 9.57 4.41
C ALA A 182 -3.04 11.11 4.40
N TRP A 183 -2.32 11.68 5.37
CA TRP A 183 -2.09 13.11 5.47
C TRP A 183 -1.31 13.66 4.26
N ILE A 184 -0.29 12.93 3.77
CA ILE A 184 0.48 13.32 2.59
C ILE A 184 -0.41 13.30 1.33
N ASP A 185 -1.21 12.25 1.14
CA ASP A 185 -2.14 12.12 0.01
C ASP A 185 -3.22 13.22 0.02
N ALA A 186 -3.60 13.71 1.20
CA ALA A 186 -4.47 14.89 1.39
C ALA A 186 -3.74 16.24 1.20
N GLY A 187 -2.47 16.23 0.77
CA GLY A 187 -1.70 17.43 0.44
C GLY A 187 -0.81 17.97 1.58
N ALA A 188 -0.63 17.17 2.64
CA ALA A 188 0.21 17.48 3.79
C ALA A 188 -0.12 18.85 4.40
N GLN A 189 -1.40 19.10 4.68
CA GLN A 189 -1.90 20.39 5.16
C GLN A 189 -1.65 20.58 6.67
N ASN A 190 -1.48 21.82 7.10
CA ASN A 190 -1.53 22.23 8.50
C ASN A 190 -2.55 23.36 8.59
N GLU A 191 -3.67 23.10 9.25
CA GLU A 191 -4.76 24.07 9.44
C GLU A 191 -4.61 24.82 10.77
N SER A 192 -3.57 24.54 11.56
CA SER A 192 -3.26 25.22 12.81
C SER A 192 -2.25 26.34 12.60
N ASP A 193 -2.24 27.33 13.50
CA ASP A 193 -1.29 28.45 13.49
C ASP A 193 0.09 28.07 14.06
N SER A 194 0.29 26.81 14.45
CA SER A 194 1.50 26.31 15.10
C SER A 194 2.16 25.21 14.29
N ASP A 195 3.49 25.26 14.28
CA ASP A 195 4.36 24.18 13.82
C ASP A 195 4.95 23.41 14.99
#